data_AF-A6LIS3-F1
#
_entry.id   AF-A6LIS3-F1
#
_cell.length_a   1.000
_cell.length_b   1.000
_cell.length_c   1.000
_cell.angle_alpha   90.00
_cell.angle_beta   90.00
_cell.angle_gamma   90.00
#
_symmetry.space_group_name_H-M   'P 1'
#
loop_
_entity.id
_entity.type
_entity.pdbx_description
1 polymer ?
#
loop_
_entity_poly.entity_id
_entity_poly.type
_entity_poly.pdbx_seq_one_letter_code
_entity_poly.pdbx_strand_id
1 'polypeptide(L)'
;MGKKNYGKSVKTRLLNLMNETGYKYMYLLARYFNERLLYRVSVSQYKDNFLLKGGSLLYAMNGLEARPTVDVDFMADRISRDRDFLARVFQEILGIVCDEDGVSFDAGSIKIEPITVEKKYPGTRFYFTAHMDTIAYNMSVDIGFGDVVIPHPTTIDFPLLLPDIPSVNIQAYSLETVIAEKFHTMIDRDVLNSRMKDFFDCYQLLTKRNLNDDALYDAIEATFDNRGLAYNPDLQLFTDSFATDRARISRWKAFLRKIQWKEALDFDTVMKAIRDRLQPMAEKYWIKLSK
;
A
#
# COMPACT_ATOMS: atom_id res chain seq x y z
N MET A 1 -5.44 -6.62 -42.66
CA MET A 1 -4.53 -6.19 -41.58
C MET A 1 -4.71 -7.15 -40.42
N GLY A 2 -3.65 -7.87 -40.00
CA GLY A 2 -3.75 -8.81 -38.88
C GLY A 2 -4.07 -8.08 -37.57
N LYS A 3 -4.92 -8.68 -36.72
CA LYS A 3 -5.29 -8.11 -35.41
C LYS A 3 -4.01 -7.88 -34.59
N LYS A 4 -3.76 -6.64 -34.16
CA LYS A 4 -2.59 -6.29 -33.36
C LYS A 4 -2.63 -7.08 -32.05
N ASN A 5 -1.64 -7.94 -31.80
CA ASN A 5 -1.53 -8.67 -30.53
C ASN A 5 -0.87 -7.75 -29.50
N TYR A 6 -1.70 -6.97 -28.80
CA TYR A 6 -1.26 -6.04 -27.75
C TYR A 6 -0.52 -6.76 -26.63
N GLY A 7 -0.99 -7.93 -26.17
CA GLY A 7 -0.34 -8.71 -25.12
C GLY A 7 1.10 -9.09 -25.46
N LYS A 8 1.36 -9.55 -26.69
CA LYS A 8 2.73 -9.86 -27.16
C LYS A 8 3.59 -8.59 -27.21
N SER A 9 3.03 -7.48 -27.65
CA SER A 9 3.75 -6.19 -27.70
C SER A 9 4.15 -5.73 -26.29
N VAL A 10 3.21 -5.74 -25.35
CA VAL A 10 3.44 -5.35 -23.95
C VAL A 10 4.46 -6.27 -23.29
N LYS A 11 4.35 -7.59 -23.49
CA LYS A 11 5.33 -8.58 -23.01
C LYS A 11 6.75 -8.24 -23.45
N THR A 12 6.96 -7.93 -24.73
CA THR A 12 8.27 -7.50 -25.26
C THR A 12 8.74 -6.20 -24.62
N ARG A 13 7.85 -5.22 -24.44
CA ARG A 13 8.20 -3.93 -23.81
C ARG A 13 8.61 -4.09 -22.35
N LEU A 14 7.96 -4.97 -21.60
CA LEU A 14 8.35 -5.30 -20.22
C LEU A 14 9.70 -6.03 -20.15
N LEU A 15 10.03 -6.88 -21.14
CA LEU A 15 11.36 -7.49 -21.25
C LEU A 15 12.45 -6.46 -21.54
N ASN A 16 12.17 -5.47 -22.40
CA ASN A 16 13.09 -4.36 -22.64
C ASN A 16 13.29 -3.53 -21.37
N LEU A 17 12.20 -3.21 -20.66
CA LEU A 17 12.26 -2.47 -19.40
C LEU A 17 13.07 -3.21 -18.32
N MET A 18 12.98 -4.54 -18.26
CA MET A 18 13.85 -5.36 -17.40
C MET A 18 15.34 -5.13 -17.74
N ASN A 19 15.69 -5.17 -19.04
CA ASN A 19 17.08 -5.00 -19.47
C ASN A 19 17.60 -3.59 -19.19
N GLU A 20 16.75 -2.57 -19.32
CA GLU A 20 17.09 -1.17 -19.07
C GLU A 20 17.25 -0.85 -17.58
N THR A 21 16.39 -1.40 -16.72
CA THR A 21 16.31 -1.02 -15.31
C THR A 21 16.99 -2.01 -14.36
N GLY A 22 17.23 -3.25 -14.80
CA GLY A 22 17.75 -4.34 -13.97
C GLY A 22 16.71 -4.95 -13.01
N TYR A 23 15.46 -4.50 -13.02
CA TYR A 23 14.39 -5.10 -12.21
C TYR A 23 14.01 -6.48 -12.74
N LYS A 24 13.73 -7.42 -11.83
CA LYS A 24 13.28 -8.77 -12.20
C LYS A 24 12.01 -8.72 -13.04
N TYR A 25 11.95 -9.49 -14.14
CA TYR A 25 10.79 -9.55 -15.03
C TYR A 25 9.47 -9.81 -14.29
N MET A 26 9.44 -10.79 -13.39
CA MET A 26 8.22 -11.12 -12.62
C MET A 26 7.73 -9.98 -11.73
N TYR A 27 8.63 -9.12 -11.26
CA TYR A 27 8.24 -7.92 -10.52
C TYR A 27 7.57 -6.92 -11.46
N LEU A 28 8.21 -6.58 -12.59
CA LEU A 28 7.64 -5.65 -13.57
C LEU A 28 6.29 -6.14 -14.11
N LEU A 29 6.17 -7.45 -14.39
CA LEU A 29 4.94 -8.09 -14.82
C LEU A 29 3.81 -7.93 -13.78
N ALA A 30 4.08 -8.26 -12.51
CA ALA A 30 3.10 -8.12 -11.44
C ALA A 30 2.69 -6.64 -11.24
N ARG A 31 3.65 -5.72 -11.31
CA ARG A 31 3.37 -4.27 -11.22
C ARG A 31 2.52 -3.79 -12.40
N TYR A 32 2.79 -4.28 -13.61
CA TYR A 32 1.98 -3.94 -14.78
C TYR A 32 0.55 -4.45 -14.65
N PHE A 33 0.36 -5.69 -14.19
CA PHE A 33 -0.98 -6.20 -13.91
C PHE A 33 -1.71 -5.40 -12.83
N ASN A 34 -1.01 -4.98 -11.76
CA ASN A 34 -1.58 -4.10 -10.75
C ASN A 34 -2.01 -2.76 -11.35
N GLU A 35 -1.15 -2.11 -12.13
CA GLU A 35 -1.47 -0.86 -12.84
C GLU A 35 -2.73 -1.03 -13.70
N ARG A 36 -2.85 -2.16 -14.41
CA ARG A 36 -3.99 -2.44 -15.28
C ARG A 36 -5.28 -2.79 -14.53
N LEU A 37 -5.17 -3.38 -13.35
CA LEU A 37 -6.29 -3.49 -12.43
C LEU A 37 -6.73 -2.09 -11.95
N LEU A 38 -5.80 -1.25 -11.52
CA LEU A 38 -6.10 0.11 -11.04
C LEU A 38 -6.78 0.96 -12.12
N TYR A 39 -6.39 0.80 -13.39
CA TYR A 39 -7.09 1.41 -14.51
C TYR A 39 -8.58 1.05 -14.53
N ARG A 40 -8.89 -0.25 -14.41
CA ARG A 40 -10.27 -0.74 -14.47
C ARG A 40 -11.09 -0.22 -13.29
N VAL A 41 -10.49 -0.16 -12.09
CA VAL A 41 -11.12 0.55 -10.95
C VAL A 41 -11.36 2.02 -11.30
N SER A 42 -10.38 2.71 -11.88
CA SER A 42 -10.42 4.15 -12.16
C SER A 42 -11.46 4.58 -13.19
N VAL A 43 -11.84 3.68 -14.11
CA VAL A 43 -12.87 3.95 -15.13
C VAL A 43 -14.21 3.27 -14.82
N SER A 44 -14.29 2.52 -13.73
CA SER A 44 -15.53 1.88 -13.28
C SER A 44 -16.47 2.87 -12.58
N GLN A 45 -17.74 2.49 -12.45
CA GLN A 45 -18.70 3.20 -11.61
C GLN A 45 -18.31 3.24 -10.13
N TYR A 46 -17.35 2.43 -9.70
CA TYR A 46 -16.89 2.31 -8.32
C TYR A 46 -15.63 3.13 -8.01
N LYS A 47 -15.18 3.97 -8.95
CA LYS A 47 -13.96 4.79 -8.79
C LYS A 47 -13.88 5.51 -7.44
N ASP A 48 -14.98 6.14 -7.03
CA ASP A 48 -15.04 6.95 -5.80
C ASP A 48 -15.41 6.14 -4.54
N ASN A 49 -15.54 4.81 -4.68
CA ASN A 49 -15.77 3.87 -3.58
C ASN A 49 -14.50 3.18 -3.09
N PHE A 50 -13.38 3.29 -3.81
CA PHE A 50 -12.13 2.61 -3.46
C PHE A 50 -10.98 3.59 -3.34
N LEU A 51 -10.40 3.67 -2.14
CA LEU A 51 -9.25 4.51 -1.82
C LEU A 51 -7.99 3.67 -1.81
N LEU A 52 -7.07 3.91 -2.73
CA LEU A 52 -5.78 3.23 -2.79
C LEU A 52 -4.96 3.53 -1.53
N LYS A 53 -4.39 2.49 -0.93
CA LYS A 53 -3.56 2.62 0.27
C LYS A 53 -2.33 1.71 0.20
N GLY A 54 -1.62 1.63 1.33
CA GLY A 54 -0.55 0.65 1.52
C GLY A 54 0.64 0.85 0.57
N GLY A 55 1.28 -0.24 0.18
CA GLY A 55 2.50 -0.18 -0.64
C GLY A 55 2.26 0.37 -2.04
N SER A 56 1.10 0.11 -2.63
CA SER A 56 0.78 0.60 -3.98
C SER A 56 0.64 2.11 -4.04
N LEU A 57 0.10 2.75 -3.00
CA LEU A 57 0.16 4.21 -2.86
C LEU A 57 1.60 4.73 -2.77
N LEU A 58 2.47 4.07 -1.99
CA LEU A 58 3.88 4.50 -1.88
C LEU A 58 4.62 4.39 -3.22
N TYR A 59 4.32 3.37 -4.02
CA TYR A 59 4.82 3.31 -5.39
C TYR A 59 4.31 4.45 -6.24
N ALA A 60 3.05 4.87 -6.10
CA ALA A 60 2.53 5.99 -6.88
C ALA A 60 3.34 7.28 -6.67
N MET A 61 4.00 7.41 -5.52
CA MET A 61 4.80 8.58 -5.17
C MET A 61 6.27 8.50 -5.61
N ASN A 62 6.84 7.30 -5.73
CA ASN A 62 8.28 7.08 -5.92
C ASN A 62 8.62 6.15 -7.10
N GLY A 63 7.60 5.67 -7.83
CA GLY A 63 7.77 4.72 -8.92
C GLY A 63 8.62 3.52 -8.51
N LEU A 64 9.56 3.15 -9.38
CA LEU A 64 10.47 2.04 -9.16
C LEU A 64 11.47 2.26 -8.02
N GLU A 65 11.59 3.47 -7.45
CA GLU A 65 12.43 3.71 -6.26
C GLU A 65 11.73 3.33 -4.96
N ALA A 66 10.40 3.15 -4.98
CA ALA A 66 9.69 2.58 -3.85
C ALA A 66 10.15 1.14 -3.61
N ARG A 67 10.07 0.69 -2.35
CA ARG A 67 10.31 -0.73 -2.06
C ARG A 67 9.39 -1.61 -2.92
N PRO A 68 9.87 -2.75 -3.43
CA PRO A 68 9.03 -3.69 -4.15
C PRO A 68 7.77 -4.06 -3.34
N THR A 69 6.62 -3.88 -3.97
CA THR A 69 5.31 -4.26 -3.43
C THR A 69 4.48 -4.89 -4.54
N VAL A 70 3.90 -6.06 -4.26
CA VAL A 70 3.09 -6.79 -5.24
C VAL A 70 1.61 -6.70 -4.88
N ASP A 71 1.29 -6.46 -3.61
CA ASP A 71 -0.09 -6.39 -3.14
C ASP A 71 -0.74 -5.04 -3.52
N VAL A 72 -2.01 -5.09 -3.88
CA VAL A 72 -2.89 -3.94 -4.02
C VAL A 72 -3.82 -3.90 -2.82
N ASP A 73 -3.77 -2.79 -2.07
CA ASP A 73 -4.61 -2.57 -0.91
C ASP A 73 -5.54 -1.40 -1.19
N PHE A 74 -6.84 -1.59 -0.94
CA PHE A 74 -7.83 -0.53 -0.95
C PHE A 74 -8.52 -0.42 0.42
N MET A 75 -9.04 0.77 0.70
CA MET A 75 -10.17 0.91 1.60
C MET A 75 -11.42 1.16 0.79
N ALA A 76 -12.46 0.38 1.10
CA ALA A 76 -13.79 0.57 0.56
C ALA A 76 -14.54 1.63 1.38
N ASP A 77 -15.06 2.63 0.68
CA ASP A 77 -15.82 3.76 1.22
C ASP A 77 -17.19 3.86 0.53
N ARG A 78 -18.22 4.23 1.31
CA ARG A 78 -19.60 4.43 0.85
C ARG A 78 -20.14 3.27 0.00
N ILE A 79 -19.75 2.03 0.34
CA ILE A 79 -20.12 0.81 -0.36
C ILE A 79 -20.40 -0.32 0.64
N SER A 80 -21.25 -1.28 0.25
CA SER A 80 -21.60 -2.42 1.11
C SER A 80 -20.36 -3.27 1.45
N ARG A 81 -20.32 -3.76 2.68
CA ARG A 81 -19.28 -4.69 3.17
C ARG A 81 -19.61 -6.16 2.91
N ASP A 82 -20.78 -6.41 2.33
CA ASP A 82 -21.22 -7.76 1.98
C ASP A 82 -20.28 -8.38 0.94
N ARG A 83 -19.80 -9.60 1.21
CA ARG A 83 -18.78 -10.24 0.37
C ARG A 83 -19.32 -10.64 -0.99
N ASP A 84 -20.57 -11.09 -1.06
CA ASP A 84 -21.19 -11.47 -2.34
C ASP A 84 -21.46 -10.24 -3.20
N PHE A 85 -21.85 -9.13 -2.59
CA PHE A 85 -21.91 -7.83 -3.25
C PHE A 85 -20.55 -7.40 -3.79
N LEU A 86 -19.50 -7.43 -2.97
CA LEU A 86 -18.16 -7.06 -3.40
C LEU A 86 -17.60 -8.01 -4.48
N ALA A 87 -17.98 -9.28 -4.46
CA ALA A 87 -17.68 -10.23 -5.53
C ALA A 87 -18.21 -9.73 -6.86
N ARG A 88 -19.49 -9.34 -6.91
CA ARG A 88 -20.13 -8.78 -8.11
C ARG A 88 -19.46 -7.47 -8.57
N VAL A 89 -19.15 -6.59 -7.63
CA VAL A 89 -18.39 -5.36 -7.91
C VAL A 89 -17.06 -5.68 -8.58
N PHE A 90 -16.29 -6.63 -8.04
CA PHE A 90 -15.03 -7.04 -8.65
C PHE A 90 -15.24 -7.75 -10.00
N GLN A 91 -16.28 -8.55 -10.19
CA GLN A 91 -16.61 -9.13 -11.51
C GLN A 91 -16.83 -8.04 -12.56
N GLU A 92 -17.58 -6.99 -12.22
CA GLU A 92 -17.82 -5.86 -13.12
C GLU A 92 -16.54 -5.10 -13.43
N ILE A 93 -15.71 -4.81 -12.42
CA ILE A 93 -14.41 -4.13 -12.62
C ILE A 93 -13.49 -4.95 -13.52
N LEU A 94 -13.33 -6.25 -13.22
CA LEU A 94 -12.47 -7.15 -13.98
C LEU A 94 -12.98 -7.37 -15.42
N GLY A 95 -14.30 -7.25 -15.63
CA GLY A 95 -14.94 -7.35 -16.94
C GLY A 95 -14.72 -6.14 -17.87
N ILE A 96 -14.15 -5.03 -17.36
CA ILE A 96 -13.84 -3.86 -18.18
C ILE A 96 -12.72 -4.20 -19.18
N VAL A 97 -13.06 -4.13 -20.46
CA VAL A 97 -12.16 -4.44 -21.58
C VAL A 97 -11.28 -3.23 -21.91
N CYS A 98 -9.99 -3.47 -22.11
CA CYS A 98 -9.03 -2.53 -22.67
C CYS A 98 -8.04 -3.32 -23.54
N ASP A 99 -8.30 -3.38 -24.84
CA ASP A 99 -7.45 -4.17 -25.74
C ASP A 99 -6.03 -3.60 -25.80
N GLU A 100 -5.88 -2.28 -25.71
CA GLU A 100 -4.63 -1.54 -25.87
C GLU A 100 -3.57 -1.88 -24.82
N ASP A 101 -3.98 -2.27 -23.62
CA ASP A 101 -3.08 -2.68 -22.54
C ASP A 101 -2.73 -4.18 -22.58
N GLY A 102 -3.37 -4.95 -23.46
CA GLY A 102 -3.05 -6.36 -23.67
C GLY A 102 -3.34 -7.27 -22.47
N VAL A 103 -4.06 -6.78 -21.46
CA VAL A 103 -4.42 -7.53 -20.25
C VAL A 103 -5.91 -7.88 -20.26
N SER A 104 -6.21 -9.13 -19.93
CA SER A 104 -7.56 -9.55 -19.55
C SER A 104 -7.56 -10.16 -18.16
N PHE A 105 -8.69 -10.08 -17.48
CA PHE A 105 -8.89 -10.66 -16.15
C PHE A 105 -9.98 -11.73 -16.22
N ASP A 106 -9.74 -12.88 -15.59
CA ASP A 106 -10.72 -13.94 -15.46
C ASP A 106 -11.65 -13.65 -14.28
N ALA A 107 -12.75 -12.94 -14.55
CA ALA A 107 -13.79 -12.65 -13.57
C ALA A 107 -14.48 -13.91 -13.01
N GLY A 108 -14.42 -15.04 -13.72
CA GLY A 108 -14.94 -16.33 -13.26
C GLY A 108 -14.03 -17.02 -12.25
N SER A 109 -12.75 -16.63 -12.18
CA SER A 109 -11.76 -17.19 -11.25
C SER A 109 -11.78 -16.60 -9.84
N ILE A 110 -12.69 -15.65 -9.55
CA ILE A 110 -12.70 -14.93 -8.28
C ILE A 110 -12.86 -15.89 -7.10
N LYS A 111 -11.92 -15.81 -6.16
CA LYS A 111 -12.01 -16.44 -4.83
C LYS A 111 -11.89 -15.38 -3.75
N ILE A 112 -12.58 -15.59 -2.64
CA ILE A 112 -12.70 -14.60 -1.57
C ILE A 112 -12.31 -15.23 -0.25
N GLU A 113 -11.47 -14.53 0.50
CA GLU A 113 -11.07 -14.93 1.84
C GLU A 113 -11.21 -13.77 2.84
N PRO A 114 -11.61 -14.03 4.10
CA PRO A 114 -11.53 -13.02 5.14
C PRO A 114 -10.07 -12.65 5.41
N ILE A 115 -9.78 -11.35 5.54
CA ILE A 115 -8.50 -10.91 6.09
C ILE A 115 -8.63 -10.98 7.62
N THR A 116 -7.98 -11.97 8.22
CA THR A 116 -7.88 -12.12 9.67
C THR A 116 -7.01 -11.00 10.24
N VAL A 117 -7.65 -9.93 10.69
CA VAL A 117 -7.06 -8.91 11.56
C VAL A 117 -8.04 -8.68 12.70
N GLU A 118 -7.52 -8.49 13.91
CA GLU A 118 -8.26 -8.02 15.09
C GLU A 118 -8.76 -6.58 14.85
N LYS A 119 -9.72 -6.41 13.93
CA LYS A 119 -10.43 -5.17 13.65
C LYS A 119 -11.92 -5.39 13.87
N LYS A 120 -12.64 -4.32 14.21
CA LYS A 120 -14.11 -4.30 14.30
C LYS A 120 -14.81 -4.82 13.03
N TYR A 121 -14.17 -4.66 11.87
CA TYR A 121 -14.62 -5.21 10.59
C TYR A 121 -13.47 -5.93 9.89
N PRO A 122 -13.52 -7.27 9.73
CA PRO A 122 -12.49 -8.00 9.01
C PRO A 122 -12.53 -7.59 7.53
N GLY A 123 -11.35 -7.31 6.96
CA GLY A 123 -11.22 -7.01 5.54
C GLY A 123 -11.54 -8.22 4.67
N THR A 124 -11.56 -8.02 3.36
CA THR A 124 -11.81 -9.08 2.37
C THR A 124 -10.69 -9.12 1.36
N ARG A 125 -10.09 -10.29 1.16
CA ARG A 125 -9.09 -10.54 0.13
C ARG A 125 -9.75 -11.22 -1.07
N PHE A 126 -9.49 -10.68 -2.25
CA PHE A 126 -9.91 -11.23 -3.52
C PHE A 126 -8.71 -11.84 -4.22
N TYR A 127 -8.90 -13.01 -4.84
CA TYR A 127 -7.94 -13.65 -5.73
C TYR A 127 -8.57 -13.83 -7.10
N PHE A 128 -7.81 -13.58 -8.17
CA PHE A 128 -8.26 -13.77 -9.55
C PHE A 128 -7.06 -13.89 -10.49
N THR A 129 -7.28 -14.42 -11.69
CA THR A 129 -6.23 -14.61 -12.70
C THR A 129 -6.20 -13.45 -13.68
N ALA A 130 -5.03 -12.88 -13.89
CA ALA A 130 -4.74 -11.97 -15.00
C ALA A 130 -4.03 -12.72 -16.14
N HIS A 131 -4.35 -12.35 -17.37
CA HIS A 131 -3.78 -12.93 -18.58
C HIS A 131 -3.15 -11.85 -19.47
N MET A 132 -2.05 -12.21 -20.12
CA MET A 132 -1.41 -11.40 -21.16
C MET A 132 -0.57 -12.29 -22.07
N ASP A 133 -0.85 -12.30 -23.38
CA ASP A 133 -0.24 -13.26 -24.32
C ASP A 133 -0.41 -14.71 -23.81
N THR A 134 0.67 -15.47 -23.60
CA THR A 134 0.63 -16.84 -23.04
C THR A 134 0.75 -16.88 -21.52
N ILE A 135 0.76 -15.74 -20.84
CA ILE A 135 0.98 -15.64 -19.39
C ILE A 135 -0.36 -15.72 -18.67
N ALA A 136 -0.37 -16.48 -17.56
CA ALA A 136 -1.41 -16.45 -16.54
C ALA A 136 -0.74 -16.11 -15.19
N TYR A 137 -1.32 -15.16 -14.45
CA TYR A 137 -0.77 -14.67 -13.19
C TYR A 137 -1.87 -14.54 -12.14
N ASN A 138 -1.73 -15.25 -11.02
CA ASN A 138 -2.69 -15.14 -9.92
C ASN A 138 -2.41 -13.87 -9.12
N MET A 139 -3.39 -12.98 -9.10
CA MET A 139 -3.36 -11.73 -8.37
C MET A 139 -4.14 -11.84 -7.06
N SER A 140 -3.84 -10.91 -6.16
CA SER A 140 -4.66 -10.68 -4.97
C SER A 140 -4.86 -9.19 -4.70
N VAL A 141 -6.03 -8.84 -4.16
CA VAL A 141 -6.39 -7.49 -3.75
C VAL A 141 -7.02 -7.53 -2.37
N ASP A 142 -6.56 -6.66 -1.47
CA ASP A 142 -7.06 -6.55 -0.11
C ASP A 142 -7.97 -5.34 0.02
N ILE A 143 -9.19 -5.56 0.51
CA ILE A 143 -10.18 -4.52 0.78
C ILE A 143 -10.38 -4.39 2.29
N GLY A 144 -9.91 -3.27 2.84
CA GLY A 144 -10.18 -2.83 4.20
C GLY A 144 -11.42 -1.94 4.30
N PHE A 145 -11.89 -1.72 5.51
CA PHE A 145 -13.05 -0.87 5.80
C PHE A 145 -12.83 -0.05 7.05
N GLY A 146 -13.48 1.13 7.10
CA GLY A 146 -13.67 1.89 8.34
C GLY A 146 -12.42 2.58 8.87
N ASP A 147 -11.40 2.78 8.05
CA ASP A 147 -10.32 3.71 8.40
C ASP A 147 -10.80 5.15 8.17
N VAL A 148 -10.24 6.11 8.92
CA VAL A 148 -10.50 7.54 8.76
C VAL A 148 -9.36 8.16 7.97
N VAL A 149 -9.66 8.97 6.95
CA VAL A 149 -8.65 9.61 6.09
C VAL A 149 -8.62 11.10 6.36
N ILE A 150 -7.49 11.59 6.89
CA ILE A 150 -7.27 12.99 7.27
C ILE A 150 -6.01 13.51 6.54
N PRO A 151 -6.04 14.70 5.91
CA PRO A 151 -7.14 15.67 5.91
C PRO A 151 -8.34 15.26 5.04
N HIS A 152 -8.09 14.61 3.91
CA HIS A 152 -9.11 14.04 3.04
C HIS A 152 -8.44 13.08 2.03
N PRO A 153 -9.20 12.21 1.36
CA PRO A 153 -8.70 11.46 0.22
C PRO A 153 -8.13 12.39 -0.87
N THR A 154 -7.11 11.92 -1.58
CA THR A 154 -6.47 12.66 -2.65
C THR A 154 -6.60 11.89 -3.96
N THR A 155 -6.88 12.61 -5.04
CA THR A 155 -6.82 12.04 -6.38
C THR A 155 -5.37 12.01 -6.85
N ILE A 156 -4.91 10.86 -7.31
CA ILE A 156 -3.56 10.68 -7.82
C ILE A 156 -3.59 10.19 -9.27
N ASP A 157 -2.67 10.71 -10.07
CA ASP A 157 -2.32 10.12 -11.36
C ASP A 157 -1.26 9.05 -11.11
N PHE A 158 -1.67 7.78 -11.18
CA PHE A 158 -0.81 6.66 -10.87
C PHE A 158 0.24 6.47 -11.99
N PRO A 159 1.53 6.35 -11.65
CA PRO A 159 2.60 6.28 -12.63
C PRO A 159 2.55 4.99 -13.44
N LEU A 160 2.72 5.11 -14.75
CA LEU A 160 2.67 4.00 -15.69
C LEU A 160 4.08 3.44 -15.94
N LEU A 161 4.19 2.11 -16.03
CA LEU A 161 5.45 1.44 -16.40
C LEU A 161 5.80 1.62 -17.88
N LEU A 162 4.78 1.69 -18.73
CA LEU A 162 4.93 1.76 -20.18
C LEU A 162 4.25 3.03 -20.70
N PRO A 163 4.87 3.77 -21.64
CA PRO A 163 4.20 4.90 -22.29
C PRO A 163 3.06 4.44 -23.20
N ASP A 164 2.21 5.37 -23.63
CA ASP A 164 1.13 5.12 -24.62
C ASP A 164 0.12 4.05 -24.20
N ILE A 165 -0.13 3.92 -22.89
CA ILE A 165 -1.18 3.08 -22.29
C ILE A 165 -2.18 4.01 -21.57
N PRO A 166 -3.48 3.67 -21.49
CA PRO A 166 -4.46 4.49 -20.80
C PRO A 166 -4.05 4.82 -19.35
N SER A 167 -4.17 6.10 -19.01
CA SER A 167 -3.81 6.65 -17.70
C SER A 167 -4.72 6.16 -16.58
N VAL A 168 -4.21 6.22 -15.36
CA VAL A 168 -4.90 5.74 -14.16
C VAL A 168 -5.04 6.90 -13.20
N ASN A 169 -6.28 7.34 -12.97
CA ASN A 169 -6.61 8.42 -12.05
C ASN A 169 -7.52 7.89 -10.94
N ILE A 170 -7.01 7.78 -9.71
CA ILE A 170 -7.70 7.06 -8.63
C ILE A 170 -7.68 7.85 -7.33
N GLN A 171 -8.67 7.61 -6.48
CA GLN A 171 -8.66 8.14 -5.11
C GLN A 171 -7.68 7.34 -4.24
N ALA A 172 -7.00 8.02 -3.33
CA ALA A 172 -6.01 7.43 -2.45
C ALA A 172 -6.03 8.06 -1.05
N TYR A 173 -5.33 7.42 -0.12
CA TYR A 173 -5.09 7.99 1.20
C TYR A 173 -4.21 9.24 1.10
N SER A 174 -4.40 10.16 2.04
CA SER A 174 -3.39 11.15 2.36
C SER A 174 -2.13 10.48 2.93
N LEU A 175 -0.97 11.14 2.79
CA LEU A 175 0.29 10.61 3.33
C LEU A 175 0.30 10.63 4.86
N GLU A 176 -0.37 11.60 5.45
CA GLU A 176 -0.59 11.75 6.89
C GLU A 176 -1.31 10.51 7.45
N THR A 177 -2.38 10.06 6.78
CA THR A 177 -3.10 8.84 7.18
C THR A 177 -2.20 7.61 7.06
N VAL A 178 -1.40 7.51 6.00
CA VAL A 178 -0.45 6.38 5.83
C VAL A 178 0.56 6.33 6.98
N ILE A 179 1.09 7.48 7.41
CA ILE A 179 2.01 7.55 8.55
C ILE A 179 1.27 7.20 9.84
N ALA A 180 0.10 7.78 10.08
CA ALA A 180 -0.70 7.53 11.28
C ALA A 180 -1.03 6.04 11.46
N GLU A 181 -1.43 5.33 10.40
CA GLU A 181 -1.71 3.89 10.45
C GLU A 181 -0.47 3.05 10.79
N LYS A 182 0.68 3.42 10.22
CA LYS A 182 1.97 2.76 10.48
C LYS A 182 2.43 3.04 11.89
N PHE A 183 2.33 4.29 12.34
CA PHE A 183 2.72 4.71 13.67
C PHE A 183 1.87 4.06 14.76
N HIS A 184 0.55 4.00 14.56
CA HIS A 184 -0.34 3.21 15.42
C HIS A 184 0.16 1.78 15.56
N THR A 185 0.47 1.13 14.43
CA THR A 185 0.97 -0.26 14.43
C THR A 185 2.31 -0.39 15.15
N MET A 186 3.16 0.63 15.11
CA MET A 186 4.43 0.67 15.86
C MET A 186 4.20 0.70 17.37
N ILE A 187 3.29 1.55 17.85
CA ILE A 187 2.97 1.67 19.27
C ILE A 187 2.26 0.41 19.76
N ASP A 188 1.19 0.01 19.08
CA ASP A 188 0.32 -1.11 19.45
C ASP A 188 1.08 -2.44 19.57
N ARG A 189 2.00 -2.71 18.64
CA ARG A 189 2.78 -3.96 18.65
C ARG A 189 4.08 -3.87 19.42
N ASP A 190 4.57 -2.66 19.68
CA ASP A 190 5.80 -2.36 20.40
C ASP A 190 6.94 -3.36 20.12
N VAL A 191 7.46 -4.03 21.16
CA VAL A 191 8.60 -4.98 21.06
C VAL A 191 8.31 -6.18 20.17
N LEU A 192 7.04 -6.58 20.05
CA LEU A 192 6.57 -7.69 19.22
C LEU A 192 6.47 -7.32 17.74
N ASN A 193 6.64 -6.05 17.40
CA ASN A 193 6.51 -5.59 16.02
C ASN A 193 7.60 -6.19 15.11
N SER A 194 7.16 -7.01 14.14
CA SER A 194 8.00 -7.61 13.10
C SER A 194 7.88 -6.91 11.75
N ARG A 195 7.03 -5.89 11.63
CA ARG A 195 6.68 -5.21 10.38
C ARG A 195 7.69 -4.13 10.04
N MET A 196 8.94 -4.53 9.77
CA MET A 196 10.04 -3.62 9.42
C MET A 196 9.70 -2.68 8.25
N LYS A 197 8.83 -3.11 7.33
CA LYS A 197 8.32 -2.27 6.24
C LYS A 197 7.62 -1.00 6.72
N ASP A 198 6.94 -1.03 7.86
CA ASP A 198 6.23 0.15 8.37
C ASP A 198 7.21 1.20 8.88
N PHE A 199 8.30 0.78 9.55
CA PHE A 199 9.40 1.67 9.95
C PHE A 199 10.10 2.29 8.74
N PHE A 200 10.38 1.47 7.72
CA PHE A 200 10.98 1.94 6.47
C PHE A 200 10.10 2.95 5.75
N ASP A 201 8.83 2.59 5.51
CA ASP A 201 7.89 3.45 4.79
C ASP A 201 7.66 4.77 5.55
N CYS A 202 7.53 4.72 6.88
CA CYS A 202 7.40 5.91 7.72
C CYS A 202 8.63 6.80 7.63
N TYR A 203 9.84 6.24 7.75
CA TYR A 203 11.09 6.99 7.59
C TYR A 203 11.18 7.67 6.23
N GLN A 204 10.89 6.95 5.15
CA GLN A 204 10.93 7.51 3.79
C GLN A 204 9.96 8.69 3.65
N LEU A 205 8.74 8.59 4.19
CA LEU A 205 7.78 9.67 4.13
C LEU A 205 8.20 10.87 4.98
N LEU A 206 8.64 10.65 6.23
CA LEU A 206 9.03 11.73 7.14
C LEU A 206 10.25 12.51 6.65
N THR A 207 11.17 11.86 5.92
CA THR A 207 12.44 12.47 5.48
C THR A 207 12.40 13.01 4.05
N LYS A 208 11.55 12.48 3.17
CA LYS A 208 11.50 12.87 1.75
C LYS A 208 10.29 13.74 1.40
N ARG A 209 9.32 13.90 2.29
CA ARG A 209 8.09 14.65 2.03
C ARG A 209 7.95 15.80 3.01
N ASN A 210 7.50 16.93 2.48
CA ASN A 210 7.08 18.05 3.30
C ASN A 210 5.64 17.79 3.74
N LEU A 211 5.44 17.53 5.03
CA LEU A 211 4.15 17.23 5.63
C LEU A 211 3.85 18.32 6.65
N ASN A 212 2.61 18.79 6.66
CA ASN A 212 2.15 19.74 7.67
C ASN A 212 1.97 19.00 9.01
N ASP A 213 2.60 19.49 10.06
CA ASP A 213 2.59 18.81 11.36
C ASP A 213 1.22 18.82 12.06
N ASP A 214 0.39 19.84 11.81
CA ASP A 214 -0.99 19.89 12.34
C ASP A 214 -1.86 18.83 11.65
N ALA A 215 -1.85 18.76 10.32
CA ALA A 215 -2.58 17.75 9.56
C ALA A 215 -2.10 16.33 9.88
N LEU A 216 -0.79 16.14 10.10
CA LEU A 216 -0.23 14.87 10.54
C LEU A 216 -0.71 14.49 11.94
N TYR A 217 -0.72 15.44 12.88
CA TYR A 217 -1.24 15.21 14.22
C TYR A 217 -2.74 14.86 14.20
N ASP A 218 -3.55 15.58 13.43
CA ASP A 218 -4.98 15.31 13.28
C ASP A 218 -5.22 13.89 12.71
N ALA A 219 -4.39 13.45 11.75
CA ALA A 219 -4.46 12.10 11.22
C ALA A 219 -4.06 11.03 12.24
N ILE A 220 -3.04 11.30 13.07
CA ILE A 220 -2.61 10.44 14.17
C ILE A 220 -3.74 10.28 15.18
N GLU A 221 -4.31 11.39 15.65
CA GLU A 221 -5.40 11.41 16.61
C GLU A 221 -6.61 10.62 16.08
N ALA A 222 -7.09 10.97 14.88
CA ALA A 222 -8.23 10.28 14.27
C ALA A 222 -7.99 8.78 14.07
N THR A 223 -6.76 8.39 13.72
CA THR A 223 -6.39 6.98 13.55
C THR A 223 -6.36 6.24 14.88
N PHE A 224 -5.80 6.85 15.92
CA PHE A 224 -5.66 6.24 17.25
C PHE A 224 -7.02 6.07 17.90
N ASP A 225 -7.88 7.08 17.81
CA ASP A 225 -9.26 7.04 18.31
C ASP A 225 -10.08 5.98 17.58
N ASN A 226 -10.02 5.96 16.25
CA ASN A 226 -10.78 5.00 15.45
C ASN A 226 -10.38 3.54 15.72
N ARG A 227 -9.11 3.30 16.04
CA ARG A 227 -8.57 1.96 16.32
C ARG A 227 -8.60 1.58 17.79
N GLY A 228 -8.92 2.52 18.69
CA GLY A 228 -8.98 2.29 20.13
C GLY A 228 -7.61 1.96 20.72
N LEU A 229 -6.58 2.75 20.39
CA LEU A 229 -5.23 2.52 20.88
C LEU A 229 -5.21 2.53 22.42
N ALA A 230 -4.78 1.42 23.02
CA ALA A 230 -4.68 1.33 24.47
C ALA A 230 -3.44 2.07 24.98
N TYR A 231 -3.59 2.82 26.08
CA TYR A 231 -2.44 3.42 26.75
C TYR A 231 -1.54 2.33 27.35
N ASN A 232 -0.25 2.37 27.04
CA ASN A 232 0.76 1.47 27.59
C ASN A 232 1.85 2.28 28.31
N PRO A 233 1.89 2.27 29.67
CA PRO A 233 2.91 2.99 30.43
C PRO A 233 4.33 2.40 30.26
N ASP A 234 4.43 1.13 29.84
CA ASP A 234 5.69 0.41 29.65
C ASP A 234 6.18 0.40 28.20
N LEU A 235 5.67 1.31 27.36
CA LEU A 235 5.99 1.39 25.93
C LEU A 235 7.50 1.52 25.69
N GLN A 236 8.08 0.55 24.95
CA GLN A 236 9.52 0.53 24.66
C GLN A 236 9.89 1.20 23.34
N LEU A 237 8.95 1.44 22.43
CA LEU A 237 9.19 1.96 21.08
C LEU A 237 10.20 3.12 21.01
N PHE A 238 10.15 4.04 21.97
CA PHE A 238 10.98 5.24 22.00
C PHE A 238 12.28 5.12 22.82
N THR A 239 12.59 3.95 23.41
CA THR A 239 13.77 3.76 24.25
C THR A 239 14.99 3.30 23.46
N ASP A 240 16.20 3.69 23.88
CA ASP A 240 17.44 3.29 23.18
C ASP A 240 17.61 1.77 23.10
N SER A 241 17.13 1.03 24.10
CA SER A 241 17.14 -0.44 24.08
C SER A 241 16.29 -1.01 22.93
N PHE A 242 15.19 -0.36 22.53
CA PHE A 242 14.39 -0.77 21.38
C PHE A 242 15.15 -0.60 20.05
N ALA A 243 15.82 0.54 19.87
CA ALA A 243 16.58 0.83 18.64
C ALA A 243 17.86 -0.01 18.52
N THR A 244 18.48 -0.35 19.65
CA THR A 244 19.76 -1.09 19.70
C THR A 244 19.62 -2.60 19.88
N ASP A 245 18.40 -3.12 20.00
CA ASP A 245 18.13 -4.55 20.12
C ASP A 245 18.70 -5.36 18.94
N ARG A 246 19.48 -6.40 19.26
CA ARG A 246 20.17 -7.22 18.28
C ARG A 246 19.22 -7.97 17.35
N ALA A 247 18.10 -8.49 17.88
CA ALA A 247 17.16 -9.26 17.08
C ALA A 247 16.43 -8.38 16.05
N ARG A 248 16.02 -7.17 16.45
CA ARG A 248 15.40 -6.18 15.56
C ARG A 248 16.36 -5.65 14.50
N ILE A 249 17.60 -5.33 14.87
CA ILE A 249 18.63 -4.94 13.88
C ILE A 249 18.85 -6.06 12.86
N SER A 250 18.86 -7.33 13.29
CA SER A 250 18.96 -8.46 12.36
C SER A 250 17.76 -8.54 11.41
N ARG A 251 16.54 -8.39 11.93
CA ARG A 251 15.30 -8.32 11.12
C ARG A 251 15.32 -7.15 10.13
N TRP A 252 15.80 -5.99 10.55
CA TRP A 252 15.94 -4.80 9.71
C TRP A 252 16.91 -5.04 8.56
N LYS A 253 18.12 -5.55 8.84
CA LYS A 253 19.11 -5.90 7.80
C LYS A 253 18.57 -6.95 6.84
N ALA A 254 17.87 -7.97 7.35
CA ALA A 254 17.22 -8.98 6.51
C ALA A 254 16.13 -8.36 5.61
N PHE A 255 15.34 -7.43 6.14
CA PHE A 255 14.33 -6.69 5.38
C PHE A 255 14.96 -5.86 4.26
N LEU A 256 15.99 -5.05 4.55
CA LEU A 256 16.68 -4.23 3.54
C LEU A 256 17.27 -5.08 2.40
N ARG A 257 17.89 -6.23 2.73
CA ARG A 257 18.36 -7.19 1.72
C ARG A 257 17.21 -7.74 0.87
N LYS A 258 16.08 -8.07 1.50
CA LYS A 258 14.90 -8.61 0.80
C LYS A 258 14.34 -7.62 -0.22
N ILE A 259 14.30 -6.33 0.12
CA ILE A 259 13.83 -5.28 -0.79
C ILE A 259 14.93 -4.75 -1.73
N GLN A 260 16.15 -5.33 -1.66
CA GLN A 260 17.32 -4.92 -2.44
C GLN A 260 17.65 -3.42 -2.30
N TRP A 261 17.46 -2.88 -1.09
CA TRP A 261 17.76 -1.48 -0.81
C TRP A 261 19.27 -1.23 -0.93
N LYS A 262 19.65 -0.22 -1.71
CA LYS A 262 21.05 0.02 -2.11
C LYS A 262 21.82 0.83 -1.08
N GLU A 263 21.15 1.76 -0.40
CA GLU A 263 21.80 2.68 0.52
C GLU A 263 21.94 2.04 1.91
N ALA A 264 23.04 2.35 2.60
CA ALA A 264 23.17 2.00 4.00
C ALA A 264 22.14 2.79 4.81
N LEU A 265 21.31 2.09 5.56
CA LEU A 265 20.29 2.70 6.41
C LEU A 265 20.22 1.92 7.71
N ASP A 266 20.79 2.48 8.76
CA ASP A 266 20.79 1.86 10.08
C ASP A 266 19.43 2.04 10.76
N PHE A 267 19.03 1.02 11.53
CA PHE A 267 17.74 1.06 12.23
C PHE A 267 17.67 2.20 13.26
N ASP A 268 18.81 2.53 13.87
CA ASP A 268 18.93 3.66 14.80
C ASP A 268 18.61 5.00 14.13
N THR A 269 19.12 5.23 12.91
CA THR A 269 18.80 6.41 12.11
C THR A 269 17.30 6.52 11.81
N VAL A 270 16.67 5.39 11.49
CA VAL A 270 15.22 5.31 11.26
C VAL A 270 14.45 5.66 12.53
N MET A 271 14.84 5.08 13.66
CA MET A 271 14.19 5.32 14.94
C MET A 271 14.38 6.76 15.43
N LYS A 272 15.54 7.38 15.19
CA LYS A 272 15.78 8.78 15.50
C LYS A 272 14.79 9.69 14.79
N ALA A 273 14.63 9.55 13.48
CA ALA A 273 13.66 10.36 12.72
C ALA A 273 12.21 10.14 13.20
N ILE A 274 11.85 8.90 13.56
CA ILE A 274 10.52 8.58 14.10
C ILE A 274 10.32 9.22 15.49
N ARG A 275 11.31 9.13 16.38
CA ARG A 275 11.25 9.75 17.72
C ARG A 275 11.15 11.25 17.62
N ASP A 276 12.09 11.89 16.92
CA ASP A 276 12.20 13.35 16.83
C ASP A 276 10.89 13.98 16.34
N ARG A 277 10.17 13.30 15.42
CA ARG A 277 8.97 13.85 14.80
C ARG A 277 7.64 13.33 15.38
N LEU A 278 7.55 12.03 15.71
CA LEU A 278 6.27 11.40 16.08
C LEU A 278 6.09 11.19 17.58
N GLN A 279 7.17 11.07 18.36
CA GLN A 279 7.05 10.91 19.82
C GLN A 279 6.34 12.11 20.48
N PRO A 280 6.67 13.38 20.18
CA PRO A 280 5.96 14.52 20.77
C PRO A 280 4.46 14.52 20.44
N MET A 281 4.09 14.02 19.26
CA MET A 281 2.69 13.91 18.82
C MET A 281 1.94 12.84 19.62
N ALA A 282 2.56 11.68 19.89
CA ALA A 282 1.98 10.66 20.75
C ALA A 282 1.83 11.15 22.20
N GLU A 283 2.83 11.83 22.75
CA GLU A 283 2.76 12.43 24.09
C GLU A 283 1.61 13.45 24.19
N LYS A 284 1.47 14.32 23.19
CA LYS A 284 0.36 15.28 23.08
C LYS A 284 -1.00 14.57 23.07
N TYR A 285 -1.15 13.47 22.32
CA TYR A 285 -2.37 12.66 22.29
C TYR A 285 -2.74 12.10 23.67
N TRP A 286 -1.80 11.52 24.41
CA TRP A 286 -2.05 10.96 25.73
C TRP A 286 -2.34 12.02 26.81
N ILE A 287 -1.70 13.20 26.72
CA ILE A 287 -2.01 14.34 27.58
C ILE A 287 -3.45 14.83 27.34
N LYS A 288 -3.94 14.77 26.10
CA LYS A 288 -5.33 15.15 25.77
C LYS A 288 -6.34 14.20 26.41
N LEU A 289 -6.10 12.88 26.36
CA LEU A 289 -7.01 11.86 26.92
C LEU A 289 -7.05 11.82 28.46
N SER A 290 -6.04 12.38 29.14
CA SER A 290 -5.99 12.44 30.61
C SER A 290 -6.67 13.69 31.20
N LYS A 291 -7.21 14.58 30.36
CA LYS A 291 -8.00 15.75 30.75
C LYS A 291 -9.48 15.50 30.57
#